data_AF-E6TXN2-F1
#
_entry.id   AF-E6TXN2-F1
#
_cell.length_a   1.000
_cell.length_b   1.000
_cell.length_c   1.000
_cell.angle_alpha   90.00
_cell.angle_beta   90.00
_cell.angle_gamma   90.00
#
_symmetry.space_group_name_H-M   'P 1'
#
loop_
_entity.id
_entity.type
_entity.pdbx_description
1 polymer ?
#
loop_
_entity_poly.entity_id
_entity_poly.type
_entity_poly.pdbx_seq_one_letter_code
_entity_poly.pdbx_strand_id
1 'polypeptide(L)'
;MLRNSFHPLTLTIIGLAIIGIGYRLVENPSAFFTMVLVAVGTATILIFVMKRFILPKLSGYQTAMRPQSAPSHKSQHGQKPISFKSMKKEKKKRISRPLVKRQSNVKLTVIEGKKNKKKNRALF
;
A
#
# COMPACT_ATOMS: atom_id res chain seq x y z
N MET A 1 18.67 -15.80 17.10
CA MET A 1 17.64 -16.71 17.65
C MET A 1 16.33 -16.47 16.91
N LEU A 2 16.08 -17.21 15.83
CA LEU A 2 14.83 -17.14 15.07
C LEU A 2 13.78 -18.01 15.77
N ARG A 3 12.96 -17.39 16.63
CA ARG A 3 11.77 -18.06 17.17
C ARG A 3 10.63 -17.95 16.16
N ASN A 4 10.76 -18.65 15.03
CA ASN A 4 9.67 -18.78 14.08
C ASN A 4 8.74 -19.90 14.57
N SER A 5 7.60 -19.51 15.14
CA SER A 5 6.51 -20.42 15.42
C SER A 5 5.79 -20.73 14.11
N PHE A 6 6.26 -21.74 13.38
CA PHE A 6 5.51 -22.29 12.25
C PHE A 6 4.25 -22.98 12.79
N HIS A 7 3.08 -22.54 12.34
CA HIS A 7 1.83 -23.17 12.73
C HIS A 7 1.77 -24.56 12.09
N PRO A 8 1.43 -25.63 12.82
CA PRO A 8 1.45 -27.00 12.28
C PRO A 8 0.60 -27.11 11.00
N LEU A 9 -0.54 -26.40 10.95
CA LEU A 9 -1.37 -26.29 9.74
C LEU A 9 -0.62 -25.71 8.52
N THR A 10 0.21 -24.68 8.72
CA THR A 10 0.98 -24.11 7.60
C THR A 10 2.01 -25.12 7.09
N LEU A 11 2.63 -25.89 7.98
CA LEU A 11 3.58 -26.92 7.60
C LEU A 11 2.90 -28.06 6.84
N THR A 12 1.71 -28.50 7.27
CA THR A 12 0.96 -29.55 6.55
C THR A 12 0.50 -29.09 5.19
N ILE A 13 0.00 -27.86 5.05
CA ILE A 13 -0.40 -27.29 3.74
C ILE A 13 0.80 -27.22 2.80
N ILE A 14 1.95 -26.72 3.28
CA ILE A 14 3.18 -26.65 2.48
C ILE A 14 3.65 -28.05 2.09
N GLY A 15 3.66 -29.00 3.03
CA GLY A 15 4.03 -30.39 2.76
C GLY A 15 3.14 -31.05 1.71
N LEU A 16 1.82 -30.88 1.84
CA LEU A 16 0.85 -31.42 0.90
C LEU A 16 0.96 -30.77 -0.49
N ALA A 17 1.25 -29.46 -0.55
CA ALA A 17 1.51 -28.77 -1.80
C ALA A 17 2.75 -29.32 -2.52
N ILE A 18 3.84 -29.54 -1.78
CA ILE A 18 5.07 -30.14 -2.35
C ILE A 18 4.78 -31.55 -2.89
N ILE A 19 4.07 -32.37 -2.12
CA ILE A 19 3.69 -33.73 -2.54
C ILE A 19 2.79 -33.69 -3.77
N GLY A 20 1.79 -32.80 -3.80
CA GLY A 20 0.87 -32.67 -4.93
C GLY A 20 1.58 -32.21 -6.21
N ILE A 21 2.52 -31.27 -6.10
CA ILE A 21 3.35 -30.83 -7.23
C ILE A 21 4.29 -31.96 -7.67
N GLY A 22 4.95 -32.63 -6.73
CA GLY A 22 5.84 -33.76 -7.00
C GLY A 22 5.12 -34.92 -7.69
N TYR A 23 3.90 -35.24 -7.27
CA TYR A 23 3.08 -36.28 -7.88
C TYR A 23 2.75 -35.96 -9.35
N ARG A 24 2.29 -34.72 -9.62
CA ARG A 24 2.02 -34.27 -11.00
C ARG A 24 3.27 -34.29 -11.88
N LEU A 25 4.44 -34.01 -11.29
CA LEU A 25 5.71 -34.04 -12.01
C LEU A 25 6.11 -35.46 -12.42
N VAL A 26 5.80 -36.48 -11.62
CA VAL A 26 6.09 -37.88 -11.95
C VAL A 26 5.08 -38.45 -12.95
N GLU A 27 3.80 -38.15 -12.76
CA GLU A 27 2.73 -38.70 -13.61
C GLU A 27 2.80 -38.16 -15.04
N ASN A 28 2.97 -36.85 -15.21
CA ASN A 28 3.00 -36.19 -16.52
C ASN A 28 3.91 -34.95 -16.52
N PRO A 29 5.25 -35.13 -16.50
CA PRO A 29 6.19 -34.01 -16.45
C PRO A 29 6.05 -33.06 -17.64
N SER A 30 5.85 -33.61 -18.85
CA SER A 30 5.72 -32.82 -20.08
C SER A 30 4.53 -31.88 -20.05
N ALA A 31 3.37 -32.35 -19.59
CA ALA A 31 2.16 -31.55 -19.44
C ALA A 31 2.34 -30.45 -18.38
N PHE A 32 3.02 -30.76 -17.26
CA PHE A 32 3.28 -29.76 -16.22
C PHE A 32 4.17 -28.63 -16.73
N PHE A 33 5.30 -28.95 -17.38
CA PHE A 33 6.20 -27.92 -17.91
C PHE A 33 5.56 -27.08 -19.01
N THR A 34 4.79 -27.70 -19.90
CA THR A 34 4.06 -26.97 -20.95
C THR A 34 3.02 -26.03 -20.33
N MET A 35 2.26 -26.46 -19.32
CA MET A 35 1.34 -25.57 -18.60
C MET A 35 2.06 -24.40 -17.94
N VAL A 36 3.17 -24.64 -17.25
CA VAL A 36 3.96 -23.56 -16.61
C VAL A 36 4.49 -22.59 -17.67
N LEU A 37 5.04 -23.10 -18.77
CA LEU A 37 5.56 -22.29 -19.87
C LEU A 37 4.45 -21.45 -20.51
N VAL A 38 3.29 -22.04 -20.77
CA VAL A 38 2.12 -21.34 -21.32
C VAL A 38 1.60 -20.29 -20.33
N ALA A 39 1.57 -20.58 -19.03
CA ALA A 39 1.13 -19.63 -18.00
C ALA A 39 2.09 -18.42 -17.91
N VAL A 40 3.41 -18.67 -17.88
CA VAL A 40 4.41 -17.60 -17.89
C VAL A 40 4.38 -16.83 -19.22
N GLY A 41 4.25 -17.53 -20.35
CA GLY A 41 4.14 -16.93 -21.68
C GLY A 41 2.91 -16.04 -21.81
N THR A 42 1.73 -16.50 -21.37
CA THR A 42 0.51 -15.69 -21.39
C THR A 42 0.58 -14.51 -20.44
N ALA A 43 1.09 -14.69 -19.22
CA ALA A 43 1.27 -13.59 -18.27
C ALA A 43 2.24 -12.52 -18.81
N THR A 44 3.35 -12.92 -19.41
CA THR A 44 4.32 -11.98 -20.00
C THR A 44 3.74 -11.25 -21.21
N ILE A 45 3.03 -11.94 -22.10
CA ILE A 45 2.33 -11.31 -23.22
C ILE A 45 1.29 -10.30 -22.72
N LEU A 46 0.46 -10.68 -21.74
CA LEU A 46 -0.54 -9.78 -21.16
C LEU A 46 0.08 -8.53 -20.53
N ILE A 47 1.13 -8.69 -19.72
CA ILE A 47 1.85 -7.56 -19.12
C ILE A 47 2.48 -6.68 -20.21
N PHE A 48 3.08 -7.29 -21.23
CA PHE A 48 3.70 -6.56 -22.33
C PHE A 48 2.68 -5.75 -23.13
N VAL A 49 1.54 -6.35 -23.48
CA VAL A 49 0.43 -5.69 -24.17
C VAL A 49 -0.14 -4.56 -23.31
N MET A 50 -0.38 -4.81 -22.02
CA MET A 50 -0.82 -3.79 -21.05
C MET A 50 0.15 -2.61 -20.99
N LYS A 51 1.45 -2.89 -20.85
CA LYS A 51 2.49 -1.87 -20.74
C LYS A 51 2.71 -1.11 -22.04
N ARG A 52 2.55 -1.76 -23.19
CA ARG A 52 2.81 -1.15 -24.51
C ARG A 52 1.62 -0.39 -25.07
N PHE A 53 0.39 -0.85 -24.85
CA PHE A 53 -0.80 -0.27 -25.47
C PHE A 53 -1.68 0.52 -24.51
N ILE A 54 -1.77 0.13 -23.23
CA ILE A 54 -2.66 0.76 -22.25
C ILE A 54 -1.93 1.84 -21.45
N LEU A 55 -0.71 1.56 -20.98
CA LEU A 55 0.07 2.52 -20.19
C LEU A 55 0.38 3.86 -20.88
N PRO A 56 0.80 3.92 -22.16
CA PRO A 56 1.05 5.22 -22.82
C PRO A 56 -0.24 6.01 -23.10
N LYS A 57 -1.39 5.34 -23.14
CA LYS A 57 -2.70 6.02 -23.25
C LYS A 57 -3.16 6.59 -21.90
N LEU A 58 -2.75 5.98 -20.78
CA LEU A 58 -2.98 6.51 -19.43
C LEU A 58 -1.91 7.49 -18.94
N SER A 59 -0.72 7.54 -19.54
CA SER A 59 0.34 8.47 -19.12
C SER A 59 0.03 9.94 -19.40
N GLY A 60 -1.00 10.24 -20.20
CA GLY A 60 -1.59 11.59 -20.28
C GLY A 60 -2.41 11.97 -19.04
N TYR A 61 -2.77 11.00 -18.18
CA TYR A 61 -3.62 11.18 -17.01
C TYR A 61 -3.00 10.70 -15.68
N GLN A 62 -1.89 9.94 -15.72
CA GLN A 62 -1.29 9.30 -14.54
C GLN A 62 0.17 9.71 -14.31
N THR A 63 0.42 11.00 -14.10
CA THR A 63 1.62 11.46 -13.38
C THR A 63 1.52 11.18 -11.86
N ALA A 64 0.41 10.62 -11.37
CA ALA A 64 0.08 10.55 -9.94
C ALA A 64 0.28 9.17 -9.26
N MET A 65 0.79 8.14 -9.92
CA MET A 65 1.11 6.86 -9.28
C MET A 65 2.51 6.37 -9.65
N ARG A 66 3.52 7.13 -9.23
CA ARG A 66 4.84 6.57 -8.96
C ARG A 66 4.83 6.00 -7.55
N PRO A 67 5.01 4.68 -7.32
CA PRO A 67 5.54 4.24 -6.04
C PRO A 67 6.98 4.77 -5.97
N GLN A 68 7.17 5.79 -5.12
CA GLN A 68 8.46 6.29 -4.72
C GLN A 68 9.18 5.21 -3.91
N SER A 69 9.75 4.24 -4.60
CA SER A 69 10.58 3.19 -4.01
C SER A 69 11.74 2.87 -4.96
N ALA A 70 12.62 3.86 -5.13
CA ALA A 70 14.02 3.67 -5.50
C ALA A 70 14.79 4.95 -5.12
N PRO A 71 15.58 4.96 -4.03
CA PRO A 71 16.59 6.00 -3.88
C PRO A 71 17.68 5.72 -4.90
N SER A 72 17.64 6.48 -6.00
CA SER A 72 18.71 6.56 -6.98
C SER A 72 19.92 7.23 -6.30
N HIS A 73 20.80 6.41 -5.72
CA HIS A 73 22.08 6.85 -5.19
C HIS A 73 23.06 7.15 -6.34
N LYS A 74 23.01 8.38 -6.85
CA LYS A 74 24.09 9.09 -7.53
C LYS A 74 23.76 10.58 -7.36
N SER A 75 24.57 11.48 -6.83
CA SER A 75 25.91 11.46 -6.26
C SER A 75 26.20 12.94 -6.02
N GLN A 76 26.34 13.41 -4.78
CA GLN A 76 27.12 14.62 -4.53
C GLN A 76 27.46 14.82 -3.06
N HIS A 77 28.75 15.03 -2.85
CA HIS A 77 29.34 15.89 -1.84
C HIS A 77 29.53 15.33 -0.41
N GLY A 78 30.77 14.90 -0.15
CA GLY A 78 31.61 15.64 0.80
C GLY A 78 31.37 15.42 2.30
N GLN A 79 32.34 14.73 2.90
CA GLN A 79 32.93 14.99 4.22
C GLN A 79 32.19 14.51 5.51
N LYS A 80 32.86 13.50 6.11
CA LYS A 80 33.10 13.23 7.55
C LYS A 80 32.03 12.48 8.36
N PRO A 81 32.39 11.33 8.98
CA PRO A 81 31.52 10.62 9.91
C PRO A 81 31.66 11.19 11.34
N ILE A 82 30.55 11.54 11.96
CA ILE A 82 30.51 11.84 13.40
C ILE A 82 29.86 10.64 14.09
N SER A 83 30.71 9.90 14.80
CA SER A 83 30.33 8.84 15.73
C SER A 83 29.76 9.45 17.00
N PHE A 84 28.55 9.07 17.41
CA PHE A 84 28.09 9.17 18.80
C PHE A 84 27.27 7.93 19.20
N LYS A 85 28.00 6.99 19.80
CA LYS A 85 27.72 6.26 21.05
C LYS A 85 26.26 6.24 21.58
N SER A 86 25.73 5.01 21.68
CA SER A 86 24.91 4.44 22.77
C SER A 86 23.89 5.33 23.50
N MET A 87 22.61 4.97 23.46
CA MET A 87 21.89 4.47 24.66
C MET A 87 20.38 4.24 24.43
N LYS A 88 19.91 3.22 25.15
CA LYS A 88 18.57 3.03 25.74
C LYS A 88 17.51 2.23 24.95
N LYS A 89 17.24 1.09 25.60
CA LYS A 89 16.09 0.19 25.53
C LYS A 89 14.75 0.94 25.64
N GLU A 90 13.70 0.17 25.35
CA GLU A 90 12.34 0.26 25.90
C GLU A 90 11.34 1.20 25.19
N LYS A 91 10.48 0.63 24.33
CA LYS A 91 9.16 0.12 24.74
C LYS A 91 8.32 -0.32 23.54
N LYS A 92 7.94 -1.59 23.56
CA LYS A 92 6.79 -2.11 22.83
C LYS A 92 5.53 -1.52 23.46
N LYS A 93 4.72 -0.74 22.74
CA LYS A 93 3.25 -0.86 22.66
C LYS A 93 2.56 0.36 22.02
N ARG A 94 1.57 -0.01 21.19
CA ARG A 94 0.36 0.70 20.73
C ARG A 94 0.50 1.56 19.47
N ILE A 95 -0.07 0.99 18.42
CA ILE A 95 -0.62 1.64 17.23
C ILE A 95 -1.41 2.86 17.69
N SER A 96 -0.80 4.04 17.62
CA SER A 96 -1.51 5.30 17.71
C SER A 96 -2.07 5.57 16.32
N ARG A 97 -3.33 5.19 16.12
CA ARG A 97 -4.10 5.70 14.98
C ARG A 97 -4.09 7.23 15.11
N PRO A 98 -3.76 8.01 14.07
CA PRO A 98 -3.87 9.45 14.19
C PRO A 98 -5.35 9.77 14.41
N LEU A 99 -5.67 10.24 15.61
CA LEU A 99 -6.95 10.84 15.93
C LEU A 99 -7.07 12.03 14.96
N VAL A 100 -7.92 11.88 13.94
CA VAL A 100 -8.29 12.95 13.03
C VAL A 100 -8.66 14.13 13.91
N LYS A 101 -7.82 15.17 13.92
CA LYS A 101 -8.07 16.40 14.65
C LYS A 101 -9.36 16.96 14.08
N ARG A 102 -10.49 16.69 14.75
CA ARG A 102 -11.74 17.43 14.52
C ARG A 102 -11.40 18.89 14.75
N GLN A 103 -11.60 19.70 13.72
CA GLN A 103 -11.33 21.13 13.72
C GLN A 103 -12.00 21.76 14.94
N SER A 104 -11.20 22.18 15.92
CA SER A 104 -11.66 22.77 17.18
C SER A 104 -11.80 24.29 17.10
N ASN A 105 -11.99 24.83 15.90
CA ASN A 105 -12.15 26.27 15.70
C ASN A 105 -13.24 26.55 14.66
N VAL A 106 -14.47 26.11 14.97
CA VAL A 106 -15.66 26.58 14.28
C VAL A 106 -16.13 27.82 15.03
N LYS A 107 -15.88 29.00 14.46
CA LYS A 107 -16.38 30.26 15.01
C LYS A 107 -17.89 30.32 14.74
N LEU A 108 -18.68 29.94 15.74
CA LEU A 108 -20.13 30.12 15.73
C LEU A 108 -20.40 31.63 15.71
N THR A 109 -20.72 32.17 14.54
CA THR A 109 -21.29 33.51 14.47
C THR A 109 -22.76 33.40 14.78
N VAL A 110 -23.22 34.22 15.72
CA VAL A 110 -24.64 34.39 15.97
C VAL A 110 -25.22 34.97 14.69
N ILE A 111 -26.09 34.21 14.01
CA ILE A 111 -26.95 34.79 12.99
C ILE A 111 -27.93 35.66 13.77
N GLU A 112 -27.60 36.94 13.92
CA GLU A 112 -28.52 37.95 14.42
C GLU A 112 -29.63 38.10 13.38
N GLY A 113 -30.59 37.17 13.43
CA GLY A 113 -31.87 37.35 12.79
C GLY A 113 -32.46 38.67 13.28
N LYS A 114 -33.12 39.38 12.36
CA LYS A 114 -33.72 40.73 12.45
C LYS A 114 -34.70 40.92 13.64
N LYS A 115 -34.23 40.74 14.88
CA LYS A 115 -35.02 40.64 16.12
C LYS A 115 -35.69 41.96 16.51
N ASN A 116 -35.20 43.09 15.99
CA ASN A 116 -35.77 44.42 16.22
C ASN A 116 -36.57 45.01 15.06
N LYS A 117 -36.95 44.23 14.02
CA LYS A 117 -37.87 44.76 13.00
C LYS A 117 -39.32 44.72 13.53
N LYS A 118 -39.71 45.68 14.37
CA LYS A 118 -41.12 45.98 14.64
C LYS A 118 -41.79 46.26 13.29
N LYS A 119 -42.74 45.42 12.88
CA LYS A 119 -43.62 45.72 11.75
C LYS A 119 -44.63 46.75 12.27
N ASN A 120 -44.47 48.02 11.90
CA ASN A 120 -45.53 49.02 12.04
C ASN A 120 -46.69 48.56 11.15
N ARG A 121 -47.60 47.77 11.72
CA ARG A 121 -48.90 47.46 11.14
C ARG A 121 -49.83 48.58 11.54
N ALA A 122 -49.87 49.62 10.72
CA ALA A 122 -50.93 50.59 10.73
C ALA A 122 -51.31 50.93 9.27
N LEU A 123 -52.57 51.33 9.09
CA LEU A 123 -53.26 51.78 7.88
C LEU A 123 -53.76 50.57 7.06
N PHE A 124 -55.06 50.22 7.11
CA PHE A 124 -56.24 51.03 6.75
C PHE A 124 -57.44 50.79 7.66
#